data_AF-A0A349KLV6-F1
#
_entry.id   AF-A0A349KLV6-F1
#
_cell.length_a   1.000
_cell.length_b   1.000
_cell.length_c   1.000
_cell.angle_alpha   90.00
_cell.angle_beta   90.00
_cell.angle_gamma   90.00
#
_symmetry.space_group_name_H-M   'P 1'
#
loop_
_entity.id
_entity.type
_entity.pdbx_description
1 polymer ?
#
loop_
_entity_poly.entity_id
_entity_poly.type
_entity_poly.pdbx_seq_one_letter_code
_entity_poly.pdbx_strand_id
1 'polypeptide(L)' 'VVGRESDDSLYDENTVTFEDDAGAHDQADAGGFIKLNALRLRIAALKRRS' A
#
# COMPACT_ATOMS: atom_id res chain seq x y z
N VAL A 1 7.93 23.24 -6.28
CA VAL A 1 9.25 22.69 -5.89
C VAL A 1 9.60 21.61 -6.92
N VAL A 2 10.84 21.54 -7.40
CA VAL A 2 11.24 20.64 -8.51
C VAL A 2 12.05 19.41 -8.07
N GLY A 3 12.42 19.32 -6.79
CA GLY A 3 13.14 18.17 -6.22
C GLY A 3 13.26 18.28 -4.70
N ARG A 4 13.58 17.16 -4.04
CA ARG A 4 13.90 17.07 -2.61
C ARG A 4 14.97 16.00 -2.37
N GLU A 5 15.86 16.26 -1.42
CA GLU A 5 16.95 15.38 -1.00
C GLU A 5 17.12 15.50 0.51
N SER A 6 17.59 14.44 1.15
CA SER A 6 17.84 14.35 2.59
C SER A 6 18.81 13.21 2.87
N ASP A 7 19.78 13.44 3.76
CA ASP A 7 20.67 12.38 4.25
C ASP A 7 19.89 11.27 4.99
N ASP A 8 18.80 11.65 5.67
CA ASP A 8 17.89 10.72 6.38
C ASP A 8 16.59 10.45 5.58
N SER A 9 16.70 10.19 4.28
CA SER A 9 15.53 9.93 3.43
C SER A 9 14.87 8.58 3.76
N LEU A 10 13.54 8.56 3.90
CA LEU A 10 12.73 7.33 3.95
C LEU A 10 12.23 6.89 2.57
N TYR A 11 12.60 7.62 1.50
CA TYR A 11 12.34 7.20 0.14
C TYR A 11 13.36 6.13 -0.26
N ASP A 12 12.86 4.99 -0.75
CA ASP A 12 13.67 3.91 -1.30
C ASP A 12 13.21 3.62 -2.73
N GLU A 13 14.08 3.89 -3.69
CA GLU A 13 13.81 3.74 -5.13
C GLU A 13 13.49 2.29 -5.51
N ASN A 14 14.09 1.31 -4.83
CA ASN A 14 13.85 -0.11 -5.10
C ASN A 14 12.47 -0.58 -4.63
N THR A 15 11.85 0.15 -3.70
CA THR A 15 10.51 -0.19 -3.19
C THR A 15 9.40 0.41 -4.07
N VAL A 16 9.69 1.50 -4.79
CA VAL A 16 8.68 2.31 -5.48
C VAL A 16 8.79 2.27 -7.02
N THR A 17 9.76 1.54 -7.56
CA THR A 17 9.94 1.43 -9.01
C THR A 17 8.86 0.54 -9.63
N PHE A 18 8.65 0.73 -10.94
CA PHE A 18 7.74 -0.07 -11.76
C PHE A 18 8.50 -1.09 -12.63
N GLU A 19 9.83 -1.10 -12.58
CA GLU A 19 10.64 -2.09 -13.29
C GLU A 19 10.55 -3.46 -12.61
N ASP A 20 11.15 -4.49 -13.23
CA ASP A 20 11.16 -5.89 -12.76
C ASP A 20 11.95 -5.99 -11.44
N ASP A 21 11.37 -5.46 -10.38
CA ASP A 21 11.75 -5.63 -8.99
C ASP A 21 11.87 -7.13 -8.76
N ALA A 22 13.10 -7.64 -8.77
CA ALA A 22 13.49 -9.05 -8.73
C ALA A 22 12.87 -9.87 -7.56
N GLY A 23 11.54 -9.95 -7.48
CA GLY A 23 10.76 -10.43 -6.36
C GLY A 23 10.67 -9.50 -5.14
N ALA A 24 11.01 -8.20 -5.21
CA ALA A 24 11.05 -7.35 -4.01
C ALA A 24 9.65 -7.03 -3.44
N HIS A 25 8.62 -7.00 -4.28
CA HIS A 25 7.25 -6.74 -3.86
C HIS A 25 6.25 -7.70 -4.54
N ASP A 26 5.55 -8.54 -3.76
CA ASP A 26 4.44 -9.34 -4.28
C ASP A 26 3.14 -8.51 -4.32
N GLN A 27 2.68 -8.17 -5.51
CA GLN A 27 1.44 -7.41 -5.69
C GLN A 27 0.19 -8.17 -5.21
N ALA A 28 0.24 -9.50 -5.11
CA ALA A 28 -0.86 -10.31 -4.58
C ALA A 28 -1.16 -10.00 -3.10
N ASP A 29 -0.15 -9.61 -2.33
CA ASP A 29 -0.28 -9.27 -0.90
C ASP A 29 -1.15 -8.02 -0.69
N ALA A 30 -1.14 -7.09 -1.64
CA ALA A 30 -1.98 -5.88 -1.58
C ALA A 30 -3.47 -6.24 -1.49
N GLY A 31 -3.89 -7.34 -2.14
CA GLY A 31 -5.26 -7.83 -2.08
C GLY A 31 -5.69 -8.23 -0.66
N GLY A 32 -4.80 -8.87 0.10
CA GLY A 32 -5.05 -9.21 1.51
C GLY A 32 -5.13 -7.97 2.38
N PHE A 33 -4.15 -7.06 2.23
CA PHE A 33 -4.08 -5.81 2.99
C PHE A 33 -5.33 -4.93 2.81
N ILE A 34 -5.79 -4.74 1.57
CA ILE A 34 -6.99 -3.95 1.27
C ILE A 34 -8.22 -4.56 1.93
N LYS A 35 -8.40 -5.89 1.82
CA LYS A 35 -9.57 -6.58 2.39
C LYS A 35 -9.61 -6.49 3.91
N LEU A 36 -8.45 -6.63 4.58
CA LEU A 36 -8.36 -6.50 6.04
C LEU A 36 -8.67 -5.07 6.50
N ASN A 37 -8.09 -4.06 5.86
CA ASN A 37 -8.36 -2.66 6.21
C ASN A 37 -9.83 -2.27 5.94
N ALA A 38 -10.44 -2.82 4.89
CA ALA A 38 -11.84 -2.58 4.55
C ALA A 38 -12.83 -3.32 5.46
N LEU A 39 -12.40 -4.34 6.22
CA LEU A 39 -13.28 -5.22 7.00
C LEU A 39 -14.20 -4.42 7.95
N ARG A 40 -13.63 -3.47 8.69
CA ARG A 40 -14.40 -2.63 9.65
C ARG A 40 -15.49 -1.82 8.96
N LEU A 41 -15.23 -1.32 7.75
CA LEU A 41 -16.18 -0.53 6.98
C LEU A 41 -17.32 -1.41 6.45
N ARG A 42 -16.99 -2.62 5.98
CA ARG A 42 -17.99 -3.61 5.53
C ARG A 42 -18.93 -4.02 6.66
N ILE A 43 -18.41 -4.28 7.86
CA ILE A 43 -19.23 -4.61 9.04
C ILE A 43 -20.16 -3.44 9.42
N ALA A 44 -19.62 -2.22 9.44
CA ALA A 44 -20.43 -1.03 9.74
C ALA A 44 -21.56 -0.83 8.72
N ALA A 45 -21.29 -1.04 7.42
CA ALA A 45 -22.29 -0.96 6.37
C ALA A 45 -23.37 -2.03 6.53
N LEU A 46 -23.01 -3.27 6.87
CA LEU A 46 -23.98 -4.35 7.13
C LEU A 46 -24.94 -4.00 8.27
N LYS A 47 -24.41 -3.50 9.40
CA LYS A 47 -25.22 -3.08 10.56
C LYS A 47 -26.18 -1.93 10.28
N ARG A 48 -25.89 -1.07 9.29
CA ARG A 48 -26.78 0.05 8.90
C ARG A 48 -27.93 -0.40 8.00
N ARG A 49 -27.83 -1.59 7.39
CA ARG A 49 -28.86 -2.11 6.47
C ARG A 49 -29.84 -3.07 7.16
N SER A 50 -29.52 -3.51 8.36
CA SER A 50 -30.40 -4.26 9.27
C SER A 50 -31.21 -3.32 10.13
#